data_AF-A0A1C7MTS4-F1
#
_entry.id   AF-A0A1C7MTS4-F1
#
_cell.length_a   1.000
_cell.length_b   1.000
_cell.length_c   1.000
_cell.angle_alpha   90.00
_cell.angle_beta   90.00
_cell.angle_gamma   90.00
#
_symmetry.space_group_name_H-M   'P 1'
#
loop_
_entity.id
_entity.type
_entity.pdbx_description
1 polymer ?
#
loop_
_entity_poly.entity_id
_entity_poly.type
_entity_poly.pdbx_seq_one_letter_code
_entity_poly.pdbx_strand_id
1 'polypeptide(L)'
;YRDPRTLETLDTYSKSVEWVQQRNFTDQELTESKLAIFQDVDAPQSVSEEGMLQFIHGISDEMRQWRREALLKVTQDDIKRVAHTYLEKPFQNGSYSTALLGEANERISAEHGWHINEWTK
;
A
#
# COMPACT_ATOMS: atom_id res chain seq x y z
N TYR A 1 -6.86 -7.28 -8.75
CA TYR A 1 -7.75 -8.42 -8.40
C TYR A 1 -8.64 -8.74 -9.57
N ARG A 2 -8.75 -10.01 -9.98
CA ARG A 2 -9.52 -10.45 -11.18
C ARG A 2 -9.25 -9.57 -12.41
N ASP A 3 -7.97 -9.30 -12.66
CA ASP A 3 -7.52 -8.33 -13.64
C ASP A 3 -7.09 -9.05 -14.93
N PRO A 4 -7.69 -8.73 -16.09
CA PRO A 4 -7.29 -9.32 -17.37
C PRO A 4 -6.00 -8.73 -17.97
N ARG A 5 -5.46 -7.62 -17.43
CA ARG A 5 -4.33 -6.86 -18.00
C ARG A 5 -3.18 -6.69 -17.00
N THR A 6 -2.57 -7.81 -16.62
CA THR A 6 -1.60 -7.87 -15.51
C THR A 6 -0.35 -7.04 -15.75
N LEU A 7 0.24 -7.07 -16.95
CA LEU A 7 1.47 -6.33 -17.25
C LEU A 7 1.24 -4.82 -17.34
N GLU A 8 0.11 -4.41 -17.90
CA GLU A 8 -0.30 -3.01 -17.95
C GLU A 8 -0.57 -2.46 -16.54
N THR A 9 -1.08 -3.30 -15.65
CA THR A 9 -1.25 -2.95 -14.23
C THR A 9 0.09 -2.77 -13.52
N LEU A 10 1.11 -3.59 -13.81
CA LEU A 10 2.46 -3.40 -13.27
C LEU A 10 3.12 -2.10 -13.76
N ASP A 11 2.93 -1.78 -15.04
CA ASP A 11 3.35 -0.48 -15.60
C ASP A 11 2.61 0.68 -14.90
N THR A 12 1.31 0.53 -14.64
CA THR A 12 0.52 1.51 -13.89
C THR A 12 1.03 1.70 -12.46
N TYR A 13 1.47 0.63 -11.78
CA TYR A 13 2.08 0.74 -10.45
C TYR A 13 3.38 1.54 -10.48
N SER A 14 4.18 1.37 -11.53
CA SER A 14 5.43 2.12 -11.68
C SER A 14 5.14 3.61 -11.90
N LYS A 15 4.15 3.92 -12.76
CA LYS A 15 3.73 5.30 -13.05
C LYS A 15 3.04 6.00 -11.88
N SER A 16 2.39 5.26 -10.97
CA SER A 16 1.74 5.87 -9.80
C SER A 16 2.75 6.49 -8.84
N VAL A 17 3.97 5.95 -8.78
CA VAL A 17 5.08 6.50 -7.98
C VAL A 17 5.54 7.85 -8.53
N GLU A 18 5.63 7.99 -9.85
CA GLU A 18 5.92 9.28 -10.49
C GLU A 18 4.77 10.27 -10.29
N TRP A 19 3.53 9.80 -10.47
CA TRP A 19 2.33 10.62 -10.35
C TRP A 19 2.22 11.29 -8.98
N VAL A 20 2.47 10.56 -7.88
CA VAL A 20 2.37 11.12 -6.52
C VAL A 20 3.39 12.23 -6.26
N GLN A 21 4.58 12.19 -6.88
CA GLN A 21 5.58 13.24 -6.75
C GLN A 21 5.15 14.55 -7.43
N GLN A 22 4.55 14.42 -8.61
CA GLN A 22 4.15 15.55 -9.45
C GLN A 22 2.80 16.15 -9.05
N ARG A 23 1.95 15.37 -8.38
CA ARG A 23 0.60 15.81 -7.99
C ARG A 23 0.64 16.85 -6.87
N ASN A 24 -0.16 17.89 -6.99
CA ASN A 24 -0.55 18.75 -5.87
C ASN A 24 -1.97 18.38 -5.44
N PHE A 25 -2.12 17.86 -4.23
CA PHE A 25 -3.40 17.51 -3.62
C PHE A 25 -4.06 18.76 -3.05
N THR A 26 -5.38 18.80 -3.15
CA THR A 26 -6.20 19.79 -2.49
C THR A 26 -6.40 19.42 -1.01
N ASP A 27 -6.69 20.41 -0.18
CA ASP A 27 -7.03 20.17 1.24
C ASP A 27 -8.26 19.26 1.39
N GLN A 28 -9.20 19.35 0.44
CA GLN A 28 -10.37 18.47 0.40
C GLN A 28 -9.97 17.02 0.15
N GLU A 29 -9.15 16.73 -0.87
CA GLU A 29 -8.67 15.36 -1.15
C GLU A 29 -7.92 14.78 0.06
N LEU A 30 -7.10 15.59 0.74
CA LEU A 30 -6.42 15.18 1.97
C LEU A 30 -7.39 14.89 3.10
N THR A 31 -8.43 15.71 3.26
CA THR A 31 -9.47 15.54 4.28
C THR A 31 -10.30 14.28 4.03
N GLU A 32 -10.74 14.06 2.79
CA GLU A 32 -11.50 12.87 2.40
C GLU A 32 -10.67 11.60 2.59
N SER A 33 -9.38 11.64 2.23
CA SER A 33 -8.46 10.52 2.46
C SER A 33 -8.31 10.20 3.94
N LYS A 34 -8.21 11.22 4.80
CA LYS A 34 -8.20 11.03 6.26
C LYS A 34 -9.50 10.42 6.75
N LEU A 35 -10.65 10.93 6.31
CA LEU A 35 -11.96 10.39 6.68
C LEU A 35 -12.10 8.91 6.31
N ALA A 36 -11.68 8.53 5.10
CA ALA A 36 -11.70 7.13 4.67
C ALA A 36 -10.83 6.22 5.57
N ILE A 37 -9.63 6.68 5.95
CA ILE A 37 -8.77 5.93 6.88
C ILE A 37 -9.43 5.80 8.27
N PHE A 38 -10.06 6.86 8.76
CA PHE A 38 -10.68 6.85 10.08
C PHE A 38 -11.94 6.00 10.19
N GLN A 39 -12.59 5.64 9.07
CA GLN A 39 -13.70 4.69 9.07
C GLN A 39 -13.29 3.33 9.66
N ASP A 40 -12.10 2.84 9.33
CA ASP A 40 -11.59 1.58 9.86
C ASP A 40 -10.92 1.75 11.24
N VAL A 41 -10.18 2.83 11.45
CA VAL A 41 -9.47 3.09 12.72
C VAL A 41 -10.45 3.24 13.89
N ASP A 42 -11.59 3.90 13.65
CA ASP A 42 -12.62 4.17 14.66
C ASP A 42 -13.80 3.20 14.59
N ALA A 43 -13.68 2.12 13.82
CA ALA A 43 -14.72 1.11 13.75
C ALA A 43 -15.01 0.53 15.15
N PRO A 44 -16.28 0.29 15.48
CA PRO A 44 -16.65 -0.32 16.76
C PRO A 44 -16.02 -1.70 16.89
N GLN A 45 -15.47 -1.99 18.07
CA GLN A 45 -14.90 -3.30 18.39
C GLN A 45 -15.92 -4.13 19.18
N SER A 46 -15.95 -5.42 18.91
CA SER A 46 -16.73 -6.34 19.74
C SER A 46 -16.09 -6.50 21.12
N VAL A 47 -16.90 -6.88 22.12
CA VAL A 47 -16.40 -7.15 23.48
C VAL A 47 -15.32 -8.22 23.50
N SER A 48 -15.39 -9.22 22.61
CA SER A 48 -14.38 -10.28 22.49
C SER A 48 -13.04 -9.81 21.90
N GLU A 49 -13.03 -8.67 21.20
CA GLU A 49 -11.83 -8.10 20.59
C GLU A 49 -11.16 -7.05 21.48
N GLU A 50 -11.85 -6.61 22.53
CA GLU A 50 -11.33 -5.62 23.48
C GLU A 50 -10.03 -6.11 24.12
N GLY A 51 -8.98 -5.29 24.08
CA GLY A 51 -7.66 -5.61 24.62
C GLY A 51 -6.82 -6.59 23.79
N MET A 52 -7.38 -7.22 22.74
CA MET A 52 -6.66 -8.22 21.94
C MET A 52 -5.46 -7.64 21.19
N LEU A 53 -5.53 -6.38 20.77
CA LEU A 53 -4.42 -5.69 20.12
C LEU A 53 -3.21 -5.54 21.06
N GLN A 54 -3.45 -5.21 22.33
CA GLN A 54 -2.41 -5.13 23.35
C GLN A 54 -1.90 -6.52 23.72
N PHE A 55 -2.79 -7.50 23.87
CA PHE A 55 -2.42 -8.85 24.26
C PHE A 55 -1.56 -9.57 23.21
N ILE A 56 -1.95 -9.51 21.93
CA ILE A 56 -1.26 -10.22 20.84
C ILE A 56 -0.04 -9.43 20.36
N HIS A 57 -0.18 -8.11 20.19
CA HIS A 57 0.81 -7.30 19.49
C HIS A 57 1.55 -6.32 20.41
N GLY A 58 1.19 -6.23 21.69
CA GLY A 58 1.79 -5.28 22.62
C GLY A 58 1.42 -3.82 22.35
N ILE A 59 0.41 -3.55 21.53
CA ILE A 59 0.01 -2.20 21.15
C ILE A 59 -0.93 -1.64 22.23
N SER A 60 -0.43 -0.68 23.02
CA SER A 60 -1.22 -0.01 24.05
C SER A 60 -2.17 1.05 23.47
N ASP A 61 -3.16 1.48 24.26
CA ASP A 61 -4.05 2.57 23.88
C ASP A 61 -3.31 3.90 23.67
N GLU A 62 -2.22 4.15 24.40
CA GLU A 62 -1.35 5.31 24.16
C GLU A 62 -0.70 5.25 22.77
N MET A 63 -0.21 4.09 22.34
CA MET A 63 0.33 3.90 20.98
C MET A 63 -0.74 4.09 19.92
N ARG A 64 -1.98 3.63 20.18
CA ARG A 64 -3.13 3.84 19.27
C ARG A 64 -3.47 5.31 19.15
N GLN A 65 -3.54 6.03 20.27
CA GLN A 65 -3.84 7.45 20.31
C GLN A 65 -2.74 8.27 19.62
N TRP A 66 -1.46 7.94 19.87
CA TRP A 66 -0.33 8.57 19.18
C TRP A 66 -0.42 8.38 17.66
N ARG A 67 -0.72 7.16 17.19
CA ARG A 67 -0.89 6.87 15.76
C ARG A 67 -2.06 7.68 15.16
N ARG A 68 -3.18 7.77 15.87
CA ARG A 68 -4.35 8.58 15.47
C ARG A 68 -3.95 10.05 15.27
N GLU A 69 -3.26 10.64 16.24
CA GLU A 69 -2.81 12.03 16.15
C GLU A 69 -1.79 12.26 15.02
N ALA A 70 -0.88 11.29 14.81
CA ALA A 70 0.06 11.34 13.70
C ALA A 70 -0.67 11.33 12.35
N LEU A 71 -1.68 10.47 12.17
CA LEU A 71 -2.50 10.41 10.95
C LEU A 71 -3.27 11.72 10.70
N LEU A 72 -3.81 12.35 11.75
CA LEU A 72 -4.49 13.65 11.64
C LEU A 72 -3.55 14.76 11.16
N LYS A 73 -2.27 14.72 11.59
CA LYS A 73 -1.25 15.73 11.27
C LYS A 73 -0.61 15.56 9.89
N VAL A 74 -0.87 14.46 9.17
CA VAL A 74 -0.27 14.21 7.85
C VAL A 74 -0.55 15.36 6.90
N THR A 75 0.51 15.83 6.25
CA THR A 75 0.48 16.86 5.21
C THR A 75 0.78 16.26 3.83
N GLN A 76 0.52 17.01 2.76
CA GLN A 76 0.96 16.62 1.42
C GLN A 76 2.48 16.41 1.34
N ASP A 77 3.27 17.27 2.00
CA ASP A 77 4.73 17.17 1.96
C ASP A 77 5.21 15.87 2.60
N ASP A 78 4.53 15.41 3.67
CA ASP A 78 4.77 14.09 4.24
C ASP A 78 4.52 12.98 3.22
N ILE A 79 3.40 13.04 2.50
CA ILE A 79 3.02 12.05 1.47
C ILE A 79 4.09 11.98 0.38
N LYS A 80 4.51 13.13 -0.17
CA LYS A 80 5.56 13.19 -1.20
C LYS A 80 6.90 12.67 -0.68
N ARG A 81 7.29 13.08 0.53
CA ARG A 81 8.52 12.65 1.19
C ARG A 81 8.56 11.14 1.40
N VAL A 82 7.48 10.52 1.90
CA VAL A 82 7.45 9.07 2.13
C VAL A 82 7.36 8.30 0.81
N ALA A 83 6.63 8.79 -0.19
CA ALA A 83 6.62 8.19 -1.52
C ALA A 83 8.02 8.22 -2.15
N HIS A 84 8.77 9.31 -2.00
CA HIS A 84 10.13 9.40 -2.52
C HIS A 84 11.06 8.42 -1.79
N THR A 85 10.97 8.40 -0.47
CA THR A 85 11.87 7.62 0.39
C THR A 85 11.64 6.12 0.28
N TYR A 86 10.38 5.68 0.26
CA TYR A 86 10.01 4.27 0.42
C TYR A 86 9.43 3.63 -0.84
N LEU A 87 9.06 4.41 -1.86
CA LEU A 87 8.58 3.85 -3.14
C LEU A 87 9.58 4.14 -4.25
N GLU A 88 9.90 5.41 -4.50
CA GLU A 88 10.75 5.80 -5.63
C GLU A 88 12.19 5.29 -5.49
N LYS A 89 12.86 5.55 -4.37
CA LYS A 89 14.24 5.08 -4.16
C LYS A 89 14.37 3.55 -4.22
N PRO A 90 13.54 2.75 -3.51
CA PRO A 90 13.60 1.30 -3.64
C PRO A 90 13.29 0.82 -5.07
N PHE A 91 12.35 1.46 -5.76
CA PHE A 91 12.02 1.10 -7.14
C PHE A 91 13.22 1.33 -8.09
N GLN A 92 13.88 2.49 -8.00
CA GLN A 92 15.09 2.79 -8.79
C GLN A 92 16.26 1.84 -8.49
N ASN A 93 16.37 1.38 -7.24
CA ASN A 93 17.41 0.43 -6.82
C ASN A 93 17.07 -1.03 -7.12
N GLY A 94 15.89 -1.32 -7.71
CA GLY A 94 15.43 -2.69 -7.94
C GLY A 94 15.04 -3.45 -6.67
N SER A 95 14.84 -2.74 -5.55
CA SER A 95 14.47 -3.32 -4.25
C SER A 95 12.96 -3.53 -4.12
N TYR A 96 12.40 -4.36 -5.00
CA TYR A 96 11.00 -4.77 -4.97
C TYR A 96 10.85 -6.21 -5.48
N SER A 97 9.71 -6.81 -5.18
CA SER A 97 9.37 -8.16 -5.64
C SER A 97 8.02 -8.14 -6.31
N THR A 98 7.88 -8.90 -7.40
CA THR A 98 6.63 -9.01 -8.14
C THR A 98 6.21 -10.47 -8.24
N ALA A 99 4.95 -10.75 -7.94
CA ALA A 99 4.33 -12.07 -8.13
C ALA A 99 2.99 -11.90 -8.84
N LEU A 100 2.74 -12.76 -9.82
CA LEU A 100 1.50 -12.80 -10.58
C LEU A 100 0.89 -14.19 -10.47
N LEU A 101 -0.41 -14.24 -10.20
CA LEU A 101 -1.21 -15.47 -10.23
C LEU A 101 -2.22 -15.32 -11.37
N GLY A 102 -2.13 -16.20 -12.35
CA GLY A 102 -2.97 -16.14 -13.54
C GLY A 102 -2.58 -17.20 -14.56
N GLU A 103 -3.16 -17.09 -15.75
CA GLU A 103 -2.84 -17.97 -16.86
C GLU A 103 -1.45 -17.68 -17.41
N ALA A 104 -0.80 -18.72 -17.96
CA ALA A 104 0.46 -18.57 -18.66
C ALA A 104 0.30 -17.64 -19.87
N ASN A 105 1.30 -16.80 -20.11
CA ASN A 105 1.33 -15.86 -21.22
C ASN A 105 2.76 -15.82 -21.77
N GLU A 106 2.92 -15.70 -23.09
CA GLU A 106 4.21 -15.55 -23.77
C GLU A 106 5.06 -14.39 -23.19
N ARG A 107 4.39 -13.31 -22.74
CA ARG A 107 5.06 -12.14 -22.13
C ARG A 107 5.52 -12.36 -20.68
N ILE A 108 5.01 -13.38 -20.00
CA ILE A 108 5.38 -13.76 -18.62
C ILE A 108 6.07 -15.11 -18.71
N SER A 109 7.32 -15.08 -19.16
CA SER A 109 8.14 -16.27 -19.39
C SER A 109 9.53 -16.11 -18.78
N ALA A 110 10.25 -17.23 -18.65
CA ALA A 110 11.63 -17.23 -18.18
C ALA A 110 12.56 -16.36 -19.04
N GLU A 111 12.29 -16.26 -20.35
CA GLU A 111 13.03 -15.40 -21.28
C GLU A 111 12.89 -13.91 -20.93
N HIS A 112 11.75 -13.52 -20.36
CA HIS A 112 11.48 -12.17 -19.89
C HIS A 112 11.85 -11.96 -18.41
N GLY A 113 12.65 -12.85 -17.83
CA GLY A 113 13.16 -12.73 -16.47
C GLY A 113 12.19 -13.16 -15.36
N TRP A 114 11.10 -13.85 -15.70
CA TRP A 114 10.15 -14.37 -14.70
C TRP A 114 10.54 -15.78 -14.24
N HIS A 115 10.48 -16.00 -12.93
CA HIS A 115 10.51 -17.34 -12.39
C HIS A 115 9.09 -17.96 -12.43
N ILE A 116 8.90 -18.98 -13.26
CA ILE A 116 7.59 -19.64 -13.45
C ILE A 116 7.47 -20.82 -12.51
N ASN A 117 6.41 -20.82 -11.69
CA ASN A 117 6.02 -21.97 -10.88
C ASN A 117 4.69 -22.51 -11.42
N GLU A 118 4.74 -23.68 -12.06
CA GLU A 118 3.54 -24.38 -12.50
C GLU A 118 3.02 -25.28 -11.39
N TRP A 119 1.74 -25.14 -11.06
CA TRP A 119 1.09 -26.05 -10.13
C TRP A 119 0.50 -27.22 -10.92
N THR A 120 1.25 -28.31 -11.03
CA THR A 120 0.70 -29.58 -11.50
C THR A 120 -0.17 -30.18 -10.39
N LYS A 121 -1.40 -30.58 -10.73
CA LYS A 121 -2.27 -31.36 -9.82
C LYS A 121 -1.79 -32.80 -9.70
#